data_AF-D7G1Z7-F1
#
_entry.id   AF-D7G1Z7-F1
#
_cell.length_a   1.000
_cell.length_b   1.000
_cell.length_c   1.000
_cell.angle_alpha   90.00
_cell.angle_beta   90.00
_cell.angle_gamma   90.00
#
_symmetry.space_group_name_H-M   'P 1'
#
loop_
_entity.id
_entity.type
_entity.pdbx_description
1 polymer ?
#
loop_
_entity_poly.entity_id
_entity_poly.type
_entity_poly.pdbx_seq_one_letter_code
_entity_poly.pdbx_strand_id
1 'polypeptide(L)'
;MCVFRRRFLIGRHCTVTVSYPQPPLSGGQEDDSPQTSGSLGTLTHELEVTVKYVRREIRDLTDRDRETFFNAVSVLQRVPSAVGREIYGDKYYSKGYFNRLHIFYGGHRDCDH
;
A
#
# COMPACT_ATOMS: atom_id res chain seq x y z
N MET A 1 29.62 -13.74 2.74
CA MET A 1 28.88 -12.48 2.97
C MET A 1 27.84 -12.28 1.87
N CYS A 2 26.58 -12.65 2.11
CA CYS A 2 25.50 -12.37 1.16
C CYS A 2 25.03 -10.92 1.37
N VAL A 3 25.47 -10.00 0.50
CA VAL A 3 24.97 -8.64 0.47
C VAL A 3 23.53 -8.69 -0.02
N PHE A 4 22.56 -8.62 0.91
CA PHE A 4 21.15 -8.43 0.59
C PHE A 4 21.00 -7.01 0.02
N ARG A 5 21.28 -6.85 -1.28
CA ARG A 5 21.03 -5.60 -2.00
C ARG A 5 19.55 -5.26 -1.82
N ARG A 6 19.28 -4.10 -1.22
CA ARG A 6 17.94 -3.54 -0.99
C ARG A 6 17.15 -3.62 -2.30
N ARG A 7 16.28 -4.63 -2.42
CA ARG A 7 15.32 -4.71 -3.52
C ARG A 7 14.32 -3.59 -3.34
N PHE A 8 14.50 -2.57 -4.17
CA PHE A 8 13.51 -1.65 -4.70
C PHE A 8 12.07 -2.00 -4.28
N LEU A 9 11.49 -1.18 -3.42
CA LEU A 9 10.05 -1.18 -3.19
C LEU A 9 9.43 -0.69 -4.50
N ILE A 10 8.89 -1.61 -5.30
CA ILE A 10 8.17 -1.28 -6.53
C ILE A 10 7.00 -0.40 -6.12
N GLY A 11 7.15 0.90 -6.36
CA GLY A 11 6.09 1.86 -6.08
C GLY A 11 4.96 1.65 -7.07
N ARG A 12 3.73 1.56 -6.60
CA ARG A 12 2.57 1.66 -7.49
C ARG A 12 2.32 3.14 -7.77
N HIS A 13 2.26 3.50 -9.04
CA HIS A 13 1.82 4.81 -9.48
C HIS A 13 0.29 4.84 -9.43
N CYS A 14 -0.28 5.84 -8.77
CA CYS A 14 -1.72 6.07 -8.80
C CYS A 14 -2.01 7.57 -8.90
N THR A 15 -3.15 7.90 -9.48
CA THR A 15 -3.65 9.27 -9.51
C THR A 15 -4.51 9.51 -8.28
N VAL A 16 -4.27 10.61 -7.59
CA VAL A 16 -5.08 11.07 -6.46
C VAL A 16 -5.73 12.38 -6.84
N THR A 17 -7.05 12.41 -6.69
CA THR A 17 -7.86 13.60 -6.89
C THR A 17 -8.02 14.32 -5.57
N VAL A 18 -7.62 15.59 -5.51
CA VAL A 18 -7.77 16.41 -4.31
C VAL A 18 -8.68 17.59 -4.62
N SER A 19 -9.71 17.77 -3.81
CA SER A 19 -10.72 18.81 -3.94
C SER A 19 -10.63 19.79 -2.78
N TYR A 20 -10.53 21.08 -3.07
CA TYR A 20 -10.55 22.14 -2.07
C TYR A 20 -11.64 23.17 -2.40
N PRO A 21 -12.36 23.69 -1.39
CA PRO A 21 -13.29 24.80 -1.59
C PRO A 21 -12.49 26.05 -1.97
N GLN A 22 -12.88 26.73 -3.05
CA GLN A 22 -12.22 27.99 -3.39
C GLN A 22 -12.64 29.09 -2.40
N PRO A 23 -11.68 29.83 -1.81
CA PRO A 23 -12.02 31.07 -1.12
C PRO A 23 -12.62 32.05 -2.13
N PRO A 24 -13.57 32.90 -1.71
CA PRO A 24 -14.12 33.93 -2.58
C PRO A 24 -12.98 34.81 -3.12
N LEU A 25 -12.95 34.99 -4.43
CA LEU A 25 -11.95 35.84 -5.09
C LEU A 25 -12.10 37.26 -4.53
N SER A 26 -11.11 37.72 -3.77
CA SER A 26 -11.00 39.10 -3.30
C SER A 26 -10.62 40.01 -4.48
N GLY A 27 -11.56 40.25 -5.38
CA GLY A 27 -11.48 41.34 -6.35
C GLY A 27 -11.90 42.64 -5.66
N GLY A 28 -10.94 43.50 -5.37
CA GLY A 28 -11.24 44.90 -5.07
C GLY A 28 -11.62 45.61 -6.37
N GLN A 29 -12.92 45.84 -6.58
CA GLN A 29 -13.42 46.80 -7.55
C GLN A 29 -14.74 47.36 -7.03
N GLU A 30 -14.70 48.63 -6.61
CA GLU A 30 -15.89 49.44 -6.30
C GLU A 30 -16.61 49.71 -7.62
N ASP A 31 -17.61 48.91 -7.98
CA ASP A 31 -18.55 49.27 -9.04
C ASP A 31 -19.96 48.75 -8.69
N ASP A 32 -20.88 49.70 -8.58
CA ASP A 32 -22.29 49.56 -8.20
C ASP A 32 -23.08 48.81 -9.30
N SER A 33 -23.34 47.51 -9.10
CA SER A 33 -24.14 46.68 -10.03
C SER A 33 -24.71 45.42 -9.34
N PRO A 34 -25.87 44.90 -9.82
CA PRO A 34 -26.71 43.97 -9.05
C PRO A 34 -26.05 42.61 -8.81
N GLN A 35 -26.24 42.13 -7.58
CA GLN A 35 -25.55 41.00 -6.95
C GLN A 35 -25.57 39.72 -7.81
N THR A 36 -24.42 39.38 -8.39
CA THR A 36 -24.18 38.05 -8.97
C THR A 36 -23.78 37.11 -7.85
N SER A 37 -24.64 36.15 -7.53
CA SER A 37 -24.42 35.12 -6.52
C SER A 37 -23.13 34.35 -6.78
N GLY A 38 -22.09 34.60 -5.99
CA GLY A 38 -20.81 33.91 -6.07
C GLY A 38 -20.98 32.41 -5.82
N SER A 39 -20.79 31.61 -6.85
CA SER A 39 -20.76 30.15 -6.76
C SER A 39 -19.52 29.71 -5.98
N LEU A 40 -19.72 28.91 -4.92
CA LEU A 40 -18.64 28.19 -4.22
C LEU A 40 -18.08 27.13 -5.17
N GLY A 41 -17.21 27.53 -6.09
CA GLY A 41 -16.48 26.61 -6.95
C GLY A 41 -15.62 25.67 -6.11
N THR A 42 -15.77 24.36 -6.32
CA THR A 42 -14.80 23.39 -5.81
C THR A 42 -13.72 23.23 -6.85
N LEU A 43 -12.46 23.51 -6.49
CA LEU A 43 -11.32 23.29 -7.37
C LEU A 43 -10.81 21.87 -7.18
N THR A 44 -10.70 21.14 -8.29
CA THR A 44 -10.22 19.76 -8.30
C THR A 44 -8.89 19.67 -9.04
N HIS A 45 -7.89 19.07 -8.41
CA HIS A 45 -6.60 18.77 -9.01
C HIS A 45 -6.31 17.28 -9.01
N GLU A 46 -5.73 16.79 -10.11
CA GLU A 46 -5.22 15.43 -10.21
C GLU A 46 -3.70 15.42 -10.08
N LEU A 47 -3.19 14.58 -9.18
CA LEU A 47 -1.77 14.46 -8.89
C LEU A 47 -1.34 13.01 -9.09
N GLU A 48 -0.21 12.81 -9.78
CA GLU A 48 0.43 11.50 -9.84
C GLU A 48 1.25 11.29 -8.56
N VAL A 49 0.95 10.22 -7.82
CA VAL A 49 1.66 9.85 -6.60
C VAL A 49 2.26 8.45 -6.72
N THR A 50 3.38 8.24 -6.05
CA THR A 50 4.03 6.93 -5.94
C THR A 50 3.84 6.38 -4.53
N VAL A 51 3.19 5.22 -4.41
CA VAL A 51 2.99 4.54 -3.13
C VAL A 51 4.14 3.59 -2.85
N LYS A 52 4.89 3.81 -1.76
CA LYS A 52 5.99 2.93 -1.31
C LYS A 52 5.59 2.17 -0.05
N TYR A 53 5.83 0.86 -0.03
CA TYR A 53 5.61 0.02 1.16
C TYR A 53 6.73 0.21 2.18
N VAL A 54 6.41 0.45 3.45
CA VAL A 54 7.40 0.64 4.52
C VAL A 54 7.33 -0.52 5.51
N ARG A 55 8.48 -1.00 5.98
CA ARG A 55 8.56 -1.97 7.08
C ARG A 55 8.47 -1.23 8.41
N ARG A 56 7.60 -1.68 9.31
CA ARG A 56 7.37 -1.11 10.65
C ARG A 56 7.56 -2.19 11.71
N GLU A 57 7.82 -1.76 12.95
CA GLU A 57 7.82 -2.65 14.11
C GLU A 57 6.35 -3.03 14.46
N ILE A 58 6.12 -4.24 14.94
CA ILE A 58 4.76 -4.81 15.09
C ILE A 58 3.94 -4.16 16.22
N ARG A 59 4.60 -3.68 17.27
CA ARG A 59 4.05 -2.95 18.41
C ARG A 59 3.70 -1.51 18.04
N ASP A 60 4.31 -0.96 17.00
CA ASP A 60 3.98 0.37 16.45
C ASP A 60 2.75 0.35 15.51
N LEU A 61 2.17 -0.83 15.23
CA LEU A 61 0.99 -0.96 14.39
C LEU A 61 -0.29 -0.62 15.16
N THR A 62 -1.25 -0.03 14.45
CA THR A 62 -2.62 0.10 14.96
C THR A 62 -3.20 -1.29 15.25
N ASP A 63 -4.14 -1.38 16.19
CA ASP A 63 -4.77 -2.66 16.54
C ASP A 63 -5.36 -3.35 15.31
N ARG A 64 -6.04 -2.58 14.46
CA ARG A 64 -6.60 -3.08 13.20
C ARG A 64 -5.53 -3.68 12.27
N ASP A 65 -4.42 -2.99 12.07
CA ASP A 65 -3.36 -3.44 11.16
C ASP A 65 -2.65 -4.68 11.73
N ARG A 66 -2.42 -4.70 13.04
CA ARG A 66 -1.82 -5.83 13.75
C ARG A 66 -2.70 -7.08 13.66
N GLU A 67 -4.01 -6.95 13.89
CA GLU A 67 -4.97 -8.04 13.72
C GLU A 67 -5.04 -8.50 12.25
N THR A 68 -5.02 -7.57 11.30
CA THR A 68 -5.00 -7.92 9.87
C THR A 68 -3.75 -8.73 9.51
N PHE A 69 -2.59 -8.34 10.04
CA PHE A 69 -1.35 -9.07 9.86
C PHE A 69 -1.42 -10.49 10.45
N PHE A 70 -1.86 -10.63 11.70
CA PHE A 70 -1.94 -11.94 12.34
C PHE A 70 -3.00 -12.85 11.69
N ASN A 71 -4.12 -12.29 11.23
CA ASN A 71 -5.10 -13.03 10.45
C ASN A 71 -4.51 -13.56 9.14
N ALA A 72 -3.73 -12.73 8.42
CA ALA A 72 -3.05 -13.18 7.21
C ALA A 72 -2.05 -14.31 7.50
N VAL A 73 -1.28 -14.23 8.60
CA VAL A 73 -0.38 -15.31 9.03
C VAL A 73 -1.18 -16.57 9.41
N SER A 74 -2.30 -16.43 10.11
CA SER A 74 -3.17 -17.56 10.47
C SER A 74 -3.74 -18.28 9.26
N VAL A 75 -4.10 -17.54 8.20
CA VAL A 75 -4.52 -18.10 6.90
C VAL A 75 -3.34 -18.85 6.26
N LEU A 76 -2.16 -18.22 6.19
CA LEU A 76 -0.94 -18.81 5.62
C LEU A 76 -0.57 -20.17 6.25
N GLN A 77 -0.80 -20.31 7.56
CA GLN A 77 -0.53 -21.53 8.32
C GLN A 77 -1.50 -22.67 8.00
N ARG A 78 -2.75 -22.36 7.63
CA ARG A 78 -3.85 -23.32 7.53
C ARG A 78 -4.26 -23.66 6.10
N VAL A 79 -4.17 -22.70 5.18
CA VAL A 79 -4.71 -22.86 3.82
C VAL A 79 -3.63 -23.42 2.87
N PRO A 80 -3.84 -24.62 2.27
CA PRO A 80 -2.91 -25.19 1.30
C PRO A 80 -2.75 -24.32 0.05
N SER A 81 -1.60 -24.42 -0.63
CA SER A 81 -1.31 -23.56 -1.80
C SER A 81 -2.32 -23.71 -2.94
N ALA A 82 -2.85 -24.90 -3.22
CA ALA A 82 -3.83 -25.12 -4.28
C ALA A 82 -5.12 -24.32 -4.00
N VAL A 83 -5.74 -24.58 -2.85
CA VAL A 83 -6.95 -23.88 -2.39
C VAL A 83 -6.72 -22.36 -2.27
N GLY A 84 -5.58 -21.95 -1.69
CA GLY A 84 -5.32 -20.53 -1.50
C GLY A 84 -5.08 -19.77 -2.79
N ARG A 85 -4.64 -20.42 -3.87
CA ARG A 85 -4.54 -19.76 -5.19
C ARG A 85 -5.90 -19.52 -5.83
N GLU A 86 -6.85 -20.43 -5.62
CA GLU A 86 -8.23 -20.25 -6.07
C GLU A 86 -8.91 -19.06 -5.34
N ILE A 87 -8.63 -18.90 -4.04
CA ILE A 87 -9.28 -17.87 -3.22
C ILE A 87 -8.56 -16.51 -3.27
N TYR A 88 -7.22 -16.51 -3.18
CA TYR A 88 -6.40 -15.30 -3.01
C TYR A 88 -5.59 -14.93 -4.27
N GLY A 89 -5.70 -15.74 -5.33
CA GLY A 89 -5.03 -15.55 -6.61
C GLY A 89 -3.70 -16.29 -6.75
N ASP A 90 -3.22 -16.39 -7.99
CA ASP A 90 -2.10 -17.25 -8.41
C ASP A 90 -0.79 -17.03 -7.67
N LYS A 91 -0.60 -15.84 -7.08
CA LYS A 91 0.60 -15.47 -6.33
C LYS A 91 0.59 -15.99 -4.89
N TYR A 92 -0.47 -16.67 -4.45
CA TYR A 92 -0.54 -17.26 -3.12
C TYR A 92 0.36 -18.50 -2.99
N TYR A 93 1.02 -18.60 -1.84
CA TYR A 93 1.79 -19.76 -1.42
C TYR A 93 1.55 -20.03 0.06
N SER A 94 1.30 -21.28 0.42
CA SER A 94 1.14 -21.71 1.82
C SER A 94 2.47 -21.73 2.59
N LYS A 95 2.40 -21.80 3.92
CA LYS A 95 3.57 -22.09 4.76
C LYS A 95 4.38 -23.28 4.27
N GLY A 96 3.74 -24.39 3.90
CA GLY A 96 4.44 -25.61 3.50
C GLY A 96 5.36 -25.40 2.31
N TYR A 97 4.95 -24.54 1.38
CA TYR A 97 5.79 -24.12 0.25
C TYR A 97 7.04 -23.37 0.73
N PHE A 98 6.88 -22.36 1.58
CA PHE A 98 8.01 -21.58 2.10
C PHE A 98 8.95 -22.42 2.97
N ASN A 99 8.41 -23.33 3.78
CA ASN A 99 9.22 -24.27 4.56
C ASN A 99 10.10 -25.15 3.66
N ARG A 100 9.52 -25.68 2.57
CA ARG A 100 10.28 -26.48 1.60
C ARG A 100 11.38 -25.65 0.95
N LEU A 101 11.09 -24.42 0.53
CA LEU A 101 12.13 -23.52 -0.02
C LEU A 101 13.22 -23.23 1.00
N HIS A 102 12.87 -22.96 2.26
CA HIS A 102 13.82 -22.67 3.32
C HIS A 102 14.77 -23.84 3.56
N ILE A 103 14.25 -25.08 3.61
CA ILE A 103 15.07 -26.29 3.76
C ILE A 103 15.92 -26.52 2.51
N PHE A 104 15.33 -26.41 1.31
CA PHE A 104 16.02 -26.71 0.06
C PHE A 104 17.22 -25.79 -0.19
N TYR A 105 17.07 -24.49 0.06
CA TYR A 105 18.15 -23.52 -0.10
C TYR A 105 19.01 -23.34 1.15
N GLY A 106 18.49 -23.67 2.33
CA GLY A 106 19.23 -23.58 3.59
C GLY A 106 20.10 -24.81 3.88
N GLY A 107 19.74 -25.99 3.36
CA GLY A 107 20.46 -27.24 3.61
C GLY A 107 21.49 -27.63 2.55
N HIS A 108 21.78 -26.77 1.57
CA HIS A 108 22.76 -27.08 0.53
C HIS A 108 24.19 -26.95 1.07
N ARG A 109 25.02 -27.98 0.87
CA ARG A 109 26.43 -28.03 1.32
C ARG A 109 27.30 -26.89 0.76
N ASP A 110 26.86 -26.25 -0.32
CA ASP A 110 27.55 -25.11 -0.94
C ASP A 110 27.39 -23.81 -0.14
N CYS A 111 26.39 -23.75 0.73
CA CYS A 111 26.21 -22.69 1.70
C CYS A 111 26.73 -23.19 3.05
N ASP A 112 28.05 -23.41 3.17
CA ASP A 112 28.68 -23.81 4.43
C ASP A 112 28.41 -22.77 5.53
N HIS A 113 27.78 -23.23 6.61
CA HIS A 113 27.58 -22.53 7.88
C HIS A 113 28.10 -23.42 8.99
#